data_AF-A0A925U2N0-F1
#
_entry.id   AF-A0A925U2N0-F1
#
_cell.length_a   1.000
_cell.length_b   1.000
_cell.length_c   1.000
_cell.angle_alpha   90.00
_cell.angle_beta   90.00
_cell.angle_gamma   90.00
#
_symmetry.space_group_name_H-M   'P 1'
#
loop_
_entity.id
_entity.type
_entity.pdbx_description
1 polymer ?
#
loop_
_entity_poly.entity_id
_entity_poly.type
_entity_poly.pdbx_seq_one_letter_code
_entity_poly.pdbx_strand_id
1 'polypeptide(L)'
;AVDLPSFRHPLQAAYVLGPERGVLSPQVLERCDHVVKIPAAFCVNVAMAGAIVMYDRLVSLGRHAPRPLSEGTPLNPLAEHVFGASFRRTPNLNGS
;
A
#
# COMPACT_ATOMS: atom_id res chain seq x y z
N ALA A 1 17.15 -1.84 -6.73
CA ALA A 1 15.74 -2.14 -6.43
C ALA A 1 15.60 -2.50 -4.95
N VAL A 2 14.56 -2.02 -4.28
CA VAL A 2 14.26 -2.29 -2.86
C VAL A 2 13.43 -3.58 -2.76
N ASP A 3 13.64 -4.38 -1.71
CA ASP A 3 12.80 -5.54 -1.45
C ASP A 3 11.40 -5.12 -0.97
N LEU A 4 10.35 -5.72 -1.53
CA LEU A 4 8.96 -5.36 -1.25
C LEU A 4 8.62 -5.34 0.25
N PRO A 5 9.01 -6.33 1.08
CA PRO A 5 8.69 -6.31 2.52
C PRO A 5 9.28 -5.12 3.29
N SER A 6 10.32 -4.48 2.74
CA SER A 6 10.99 -3.31 3.34
C SER A 6 10.59 -2.01 2.66
N PHE A 7 9.76 -2.06 1.61
CA PHE A 7 9.39 -0.89 0.82
C PHE A 7 8.16 -0.21 1.41
N ARG A 8 8.27 1.09 1.69
CA ARG A 8 7.13 1.90 2.13
C ARG A 8 6.37 2.44 0.93
N HIS A 9 5.15 1.95 0.74
CA HIS A 9 4.27 2.40 -0.34
C HIS A 9 3.84 3.88 -0.22
N PRO A 10 4.04 4.71 -1.27
CA PRO A 10 3.49 6.06 -1.32
C PRO A 10 1.95 6.05 -1.30
N LEU A 11 1.32 7.04 -0.65
CA LEU A 11 -0.14 7.12 -0.56
C LEU A 11 -0.82 7.23 -1.93
N GLN A 12 -0.17 7.90 -2.88
CA GLN A 12 -0.57 7.96 -4.29
C GLN A 12 0.51 7.26 -5.09
N ALA A 13 0.20 6.08 -5.62
CA ALA A 13 1.16 5.28 -6.36
C ALA A 13 0.51 4.71 -7.62
N ALA A 14 1.24 4.77 -8.73
CA ALA A 14 0.98 3.99 -9.93
C ALA A 14 2.04 2.89 -10.00
N TYR A 15 1.61 1.65 -10.18
CA TYR A 15 2.51 0.50 -10.27
C TYR A 15 2.62 0.06 -11.72
N VAL A 16 3.84 0.07 -12.24
CA VAL A 16 4.16 -0.46 -13.56
C VAL A 16 4.73 -1.86 -13.38
N LEU A 17 4.03 -2.86 -13.92
CA LEU A 17 4.44 -4.25 -13.84
C LEU A 17 5.08 -4.66 -15.17
N GLY A 18 6.25 -5.29 -15.09
CA GLY A 18 6.96 -5.83 -16.25
C GLY A 18 6.33 -7.12 -16.78
N PRO A 19 6.74 -7.56 -17.99
CA PRO A 19 6.32 -8.84 -18.55
C PRO A 19 6.81 -10.01 -17.69
N GLU A 20 6.09 -11.13 -17.71
CA GLU A 20 6.40 -12.35 -16.93
C GLU A 20 7.80 -12.90 -17.21
N ARG A 21 8.30 -12.70 -18.44
CA ARG A 21 9.65 -13.05 -18.84
C ARG A 21 10.34 -11.81 -19.38
N GLY A 22 11.29 -11.29 -18.61
CA GLY A 22 12.09 -10.14 -18.99
C GLY A 22 12.09 -9.07 -17.91
N VAL A 23 12.68 -7.94 -18.26
CA VAL A 23 12.74 -6.75 -17.41
C VAL A 23 11.98 -5.62 -18.09
N LEU A 24 11.46 -4.68 -17.30
CA LEU A 24 11.00 -3.41 -17.85
C LEU A 24 12.14 -2.77 -18.65
N SER A 25 11.80 -2.09 -19.75
CA SER A 25 12.82 -1.44 -20.56
C SER A 25 13.57 -0.39 -19.72
N PRO A 26 14.86 -0.13 -20.01
CA PRO A 26 15.62 0.88 -19.29
C PRO A 26 14.92 2.24 -19.25
N GLN A 27 14.26 2.61 -20.35
CA GLN A 27 13.50 3.88 -20.48
C GLN A 27 12.31 3.97 -19.53
N VAL A 28 11.64 2.85 -19.23
CA VAL A 28 10.56 2.81 -18.24
C VAL A 28 11.14 2.89 -16.83
N LEU A 29 12.21 2.14 -16.56
CA LEU A 29 12.88 2.15 -15.26
C LEU A 29 13.43 3.53 -14.89
N GLU A 30 14.01 4.26 -15.84
CA GLU A 30 14.49 5.64 -15.66
C GLU A 30 13.39 6.64 -15.28
N ARG A 31 12.14 6.34 -15.60
CA ARG A 31 10.98 7.18 -15.27
C ARG A 31 10.32 6.81 -13.95
N CYS A 32 10.69 5.68 -13.35
CA CYS A 32 10.12 5.24 -12.08
C CYS A 32 10.84 5.89 -10.91
N ASP A 33 10.09 6.51 -10.00
CA ASP A 33 10.64 7.06 -8.75
C ASP A 33 11.27 5.96 -7.87
N HIS A 34 10.70 4.75 -7.95
CA HIS A 34 11.10 3.59 -7.18
C HIS A 34 11.09 2.33 -8.03
N VAL A 35 12.09 1.47 -7.82
CA VAL A 35 12.12 0.11 -8.37
C VAL A 35 12.08 -0.86 -7.21
N VAL A 36 11.04 -1.69 -7.16
CA VAL A 36 10.78 -2.66 -6.08
C VAL A 36 10.82 -4.07 -6.65
N LYS A 37 11.31 -5.04 -5.88
CA LYS A 37 11.34 -6.46 -6.27
C LYS A 37 10.70 -7.33 -5.20
N ILE A 38 10.00 -8.37 -5.63
CA ILE A 38 9.50 -9.42 -4.74
C ILE A 38 10.67 -10.40 -4.50
N PRO A 39 11.09 -10.63 -3.24
CA PRO A 39 12.13 -11.61 -2.95
C PRO A 39 11.62 -13.03 -3.30
N ALA A 40 12.09 -13.57 -4.42
CA ALA A 40 11.74 -14.91 -4.89
C ALA A 40 12.91 -15.49 -5.71
N ALA A 41 13.02 -16.82 -5.72
CA ALA A 41 14.05 -17.53 -6.49
C ALA A 41 13.80 -17.45 -8.01
N PHE A 42 12.53 -17.35 -8.42
CA PHE A 42 12.11 -17.26 -9.80
C PHE A 42 11.09 -16.14 -9.98
N CYS A 43 10.97 -15.62 -11.21
CA CYS A 43 9.94 -14.65 -11.53
C CYS A 43 8.56 -15.28 -11.41
N VAL A 44 7.64 -14.60 -10.74
CA VAL A 44 6.22 -14.97 -10.70
C VAL A 44 5.49 -14.39 -11.92
N ASN A 45 4.33 -14.94 -12.25
CA ASN A 45 3.49 -14.35 -13.29
C ASN A 45 3.02 -12.94 -12.90
N VAL A 46 2.70 -12.12 -13.90
CA VAL A 46 2.38 -10.68 -13.71
C VAL A 46 1.17 -10.47 -12.80
N ALA A 47 0.14 -11.32 -12.91
CA ALA A 47 -1.05 -11.22 -12.08
C ALA A 47 -0.73 -11.48 -10.60
N MET A 48 0.11 -12.47 -10.34
CA MET A 48 0.60 -12.79 -8.99
C MET A 48 1.48 -11.67 -8.44
N ALA A 49 2.39 -11.12 -9.25
CA ALA A 49 3.18 -9.95 -8.84
C ALA A 49 2.28 -8.77 -8.43
N GLY A 50 1.26 -8.49 -9.24
CA GLY A 50 0.26 -7.46 -8.92
C GLY A 50 -0.48 -7.75 -7.62
N ALA A 51 -0.98 -8.97 -7.44
CA ALA A 51 -1.70 -9.36 -6.22
C ALA A 51 -0.83 -9.24 -4.97
N ILE A 52 0.43 -9.69 -5.03
CA ILE A 52 1.39 -9.59 -3.93
C ILE A 52 1.64 -8.13 -3.56
N VAL A 53 1.92 -7.27 -4.55
CA VAL A 53 2.18 -5.84 -4.33
C VAL A 53 0.95 -5.14 -3.73
N MET A 54 -0.25 -5.43 -4.24
CA MET A 54 -1.48 -4.83 -3.73
C MET A 54 -1.81 -5.31 -2.31
N TYR A 55 -1.57 -6.59 -2.02
CA TYR A 55 -1.77 -7.14 -0.69
C TYR A 55 -0.75 -6.58 0.31
N ASP A 56 0.53 -6.47 -0.05
CA ASP A 56 1.53 -5.81 0.78
C ASP A 56 1.13 -4.36 1.08
N ARG A 57 0.75 -3.60 0.04
CA ARG A 57 0.23 -2.23 0.20
C ARG A 57 -0.94 -2.17 1.17
N LEU A 58 -1.90 -3.08 1.03
CA LEU A 58 -3.06 -3.15 1.92
C LEU A 58 -2.66 -3.44 3.37
N VAL A 59 -1.74 -4.36 3.60
CA VAL A 59 -1.27 -4.70 4.96
C VAL A 59 -0.44 -3.55 5.56
N SER A 60 0.42 -2.93 4.75
CA SER A 60 1.36 -1.88 5.17
C SER A 60 0.67 -0.54 5.43
N LEU A 61 -0.44 -0.23 4.74
CA LEU A 61 -1.20 1.03 4.90
C LEU A 61 -2.57 0.85 5.57
N GLY A 62 -3.10 -0.36 5.59
CA GLY A 62 -4.44 -0.65 6.07
C GLY A 62 -4.54 -0.64 7.59
N ARG A 63 -5.75 -0.37 8.07
CA ARG A 63 -6.12 -0.48 9.49
C ARG A 63 -6.74 -1.85 9.72
N HIS A 64 -5.97 -2.92 9.59
CA HIS A 64 -6.43 -4.25 10.00
C HIS A 64 -6.14 -4.44 11.49
N ALA A 65 -6.99 -5.21 12.18
CA ALA A 65 -6.72 -5.61 13.55
C ALA A 65 -5.35 -6.32 13.60
N PRO A 66 -4.59 -6.18 14.70
CA PRO A 66 -3.34 -6.90 14.86
C PRO A 66 -3.60 -8.41 14.68
N ARG A 67 -2.72 -9.08 13.94
CA ARG A 67 -2.82 -10.54 13.78
C ARG A 67 -2.60 -11.20 15.15
N PRO A 68 -3.41 -12.19 15.54
CA PRO A 68 -3.18 -12.93 16.77
C PRO A 68 -1.85 -13.68 16.70
N LEU A 69 -1.15 -13.75 17.83
CA LEU A 69 0.18 -14.37 17.92
C LEU A 69 0.11 -15.91 18.02
N SER A 70 -1.04 -16.46 18.41
CA SER A 70 -1.23 -17.91 18.58
C SER A 70 -2.68 -18.30 18.28
N GLU A 71 -2.87 -19.53 17.79
CA GLU A 71 -4.18 -20.11 17.53
C GLU A 71 -5.03 -20.12 18.82
N GLY A 72 -6.30 -19.69 18.71
CA GLY A 72 -7.24 -19.62 19.85
C GLY A 72 -7.15 -18.37 20.72
N THR A 73 -6.20 -17.46 20.47
CA THR A 73 -6.14 -16.18 21.19
C THR A 73 -7.32 -15.28 20.76
N PRO A 74 -8.10 -14.69 21.69
CA PRO A 74 -9.18 -13.77 21.34
C PRO A 74 -8.64 -12.60 20.52
N LEU A 75 -9.32 -12.27 19.41
CA LEU A 75 -8.98 -11.10 18.61
C LEU A 75 -9.24 -9.83 19.42
N ASN A 76 -8.26 -8.92 19.48
CA ASN A 76 -8.51 -7.59 19.99
C ASN A 76 -9.15 -6.76 18.85
N PRO A 77 -10.43 -6.39 18.93
CA PRO A 77 -11.08 -5.62 17.87
C PRO A 77 -10.40 -4.26 17.72
N LEU A 78 -10.38 -3.74 16.49
CA LEU A 78 -9.96 -2.36 16.27
C LEU A 78 -10.88 -1.42 17.05
N ALA A 79 -10.30 -0.37 17.63
CA ALA A 79 -11.09 0.72 18.18
C ALA A 79 -12.05 1.24 17.11
N GLU A 80 -13.31 1.44 17.47
CA GLU A 80 -14.32 1.95 16.54
C GLU A 80 -13.84 3.28 15.92
N HIS A 81 -14.15 3.44 14.63
CA HIS A 81 -13.76 4.66 13.93
C HIS A 81 -14.63 5.82 14.42
N VAL A 82 -14.09 6.63 15.33
CA VAL A 82 -14.74 7.86 15.80
C VAL A 82 -14.52 8.95 14.75
N PHE A 83 -15.56 9.26 13.97
CA PHE A 83 -15.56 10.46 13.13
C PHE A 83 -15.63 11.70 14.03
N GLY A 84 -14.65 12.60 13.91
CA GLY A 84 -14.66 13.87 14.61
C GLY A 84 -15.86 14.75 14.22
N ALA A 85 -16.24 15.67 15.10
CA ALA A 85 -17.34 16.60 14.82
C ALA A 85 -17.07 17.39 13.52
N SER A 86 -18.08 17.46 12.65
CA SER A 86 -18.01 18.27 11.43
C SER A 86 -17.95 19.76 11.81
N PHE A 87 -16.83 20.41 11.49
CA PHE A 87 -16.73 21.87 11.57
C PHE A 87 -17.28 22.48 10.28
N ARG A 88 -18.47 23.08 10.35
CA ARG A 88 -18.95 23.99 9.29
C ARG A 88 -18.32 25.36 9.52
N ARG A 89 -17.53 25.84 8.55
CA ARG A 89 -17.13 27.25 8.50
C ARG A 89 -18.37 28.09 8.18
N THR A 90 -18.87 28.84 9.15
CA THR A 90 -19.81 29.94 8.89
C THR A 90 -19.03 31.13 8.31
N PRO A 91 -19.45 31.72 7.19
CA PRO A 91 -18.91 32.98 6.75
C PRO A 91 -19.34 34.08 7.73
N ASN A 92 -18.37 34.84 8.26
CA ASN A 92 -18.64 36.01 9.09
C ASN A 92 -19.36 37.07 8.24
N LEU A 93 -20.67 37.22 8.45
CA LEU A 93 -21.41 38.41 8.05
C LEU A 93 -21.23 39.45 9.15
N ASN A 94 -20.14 40.22 9.11
CA ASN A 94 -20.01 41.48 9.85
C ASN A 94 -19.18 42.44 9.00
N GLY A 95 -19.87 43.12 8.08
CA GLY A 95 -19.40 44.29 7.37
C GLY A 95 -20.54 45.29 7.33
N SER A 96 -20.65 46.12 8.36
CA SER A 96 -21.33 47.44 8.39
C SER A 96 -20.83 48.19 9.62
#